data_AF-A0A6G3XC92-F1
#
_entry.id   AF-A0A6G3XC92-F1
#
_cell.length_a   1.000
_cell.length_b   1.000
_cell.length_c   1.000
_cell.angle_alpha   90.00
_cell.angle_beta   90.00
_cell.angle_gamma   90.00
#
_symmetry.space_group_name_H-M   'P 1'
#
loop_
_entity.id
_entity.type
_entity.pdbx_description
1 polymer ?
#
loop_
_entity_poly.entity_id
_entity_poly.type
_entity_poly.pdbx_seq_one_letter_code
_entity_poly.pdbx_strand_id
1 'polypeptide(L)' 'MAQQDGLETPPNLPEHRTTTMEKGHFCMAHCICGWRGPARRARSQARTDAEKHATG' A
#
# COMPACT_ATOMS: atom_id res chain seq x y z
N MET A 1 -11.07 -25.75 -14.16
CA MET A 1 -11.47 -24.64 -13.28
C MET A 1 -10.57 -24.69 -12.06
N ALA A 2 -9.62 -23.76 -11.91
CA ALA A 2 -8.73 -23.73 -10.75
C ALA A 2 -9.41 -22.95 -9.62
N GLN A 3 -9.92 -23.67 -8.63
CA GLN A 3 -10.40 -23.11 -7.37
C GLN A 3 -9.21 -23.10 -6.41
N GLN A 4 -8.80 -21.92 -5.98
CA GLN A 4 -7.81 -21.79 -4.91
C GLN A 4 -8.56 -21.64 -3.60
N ASP A 5 -8.71 -22.77 -2.92
CA ASP A 5 -8.99 -22.86 -1.49
C ASP A 5 -7.76 -22.39 -0.70
N GLY A 6 -7.97 -21.47 0.25
CA GLY A 6 -6.94 -20.97 1.16
C GLY A 6 -7.19 -19.56 1.69
N LEU A 7 -8.43 -19.21 2.05
CA LEU A 7 -8.71 -17.97 2.78
C LEU A 7 -8.50 -18.21 4.27
N GLU A 8 -7.26 -18.17 4.71
CA GLU A 8 -6.91 -18.03 6.12
C GLU A 8 -6.07 -16.77 6.30
N THR A 9 -6.74 -15.62 6.35
CA THR A 9 -6.14 -14.38 6.82
C THR A 9 -6.39 -14.31 8.33
N PRO A 10 -5.34 -14.32 9.19
CA PRO A 10 -5.53 -14.20 10.62
C PRO A 10 -6.15 -12.84 11.01
N PRO A 11 -6.81 -12.78 12.17
CA PRO A 11 -7.79 -11.75 12.49
C PRO A 11 -7.17 -10.42 12.92
N ASN A 12 -7.79 -9.33 12.49
CA ASN A 12 -7.85 -8.04 13.19
C ASN A 12 -6.50 -7.33 13.48
N LEU A 13 -5.59 -7.29 12.51
CA LEU A 13 -4.76 -6.09 12.37
C LEU A 13 -5.55 -5.10 11.50
N PRO A 14 -5.49 -3.78 11.74
CA PRO A 14 -5.88 -2.85 10.70
C PRO A 14 -4.92 -3.13 9.55
N GLU A 15 -5.38 -3.90 8.55
CA GLU A 15 -4.57 -4.26 7.39
C GLU A 15 -4.37 -2.98 6.57
N HIS A 16 -3.41 -2.14 6.99
CA HIS A 16 -2.98 -0.97 6.27
C HIS A 16 -2.25 -1.43 5.00
N ARG A 17 -3.02 -1.87 4.00
CA ARG A 17 -2.50 -2.26 2.71
C ARG A 17 -2.14 -1.01 1.93
N THR A 18 -0.87 -0.67 1.96
CA THR A 18 -0.33 0.43 1.16
C THR A 18 0.05 -0.04 -0.23
N THR A 19 -0.22 0.79 -1.22
CA THR A 19 0.06 0.54 -2.63
C THR A 19 0.58 1.84 -3.24
N THR A 20 1.59 1.75 -4.08
CA THR A 20 2.16 2.91 -4.77
C THR A 20 1.55 3.02 -6.16
N MET A 21 1.04 4.20 -6.49
CA MET A 21 0.52 4.53 -7.81
C MET A 21 1.47 5.49 -8.52
N GLU A 22 1.79 5.20 -9.78
CA GLU A 22 2.68 6.00 -10.61
C GLU A 22 1.85 6.85 -11.57
N LYS A 23 2.03 8.18 -11.55
CA LYS A 23 1.36 9.14 -12.42
C LYS A 23 2.41 9.97 -13.15
N GLY A 24 2.82 9.48 -14.33
CA GLY A 24 3.89 10.08 -15.13
C GLY A 24 5.23 10.03 -14.41
N HIS A 25 5.82 11.19 -14.12
CA HIS A 25 7.08 11.31 -13.37
C HIS A 25 6.90 11.33 -11.84
N PHE A 26 5.68 11.17 -11.33
CA PHE A 26 5.38 11.20 -9.90
C PHE A 26 4.90 9.83 -9.42
N CYS A 27 5.20 9.50 -8.18
CA CYS A 27 4.78 8.31 -7.47
C CYS A 27 4.13 8.75 -6.16
N MET A 28 2.94 8.21 -5.87
CA MET A 28 2.16 8.52 -4.66
C MET A 28 1.80 7.21 -3.98
N ALA A 29 1.85 7.19 -2.65
CA ALA A 29 1.32 6.07 -1.87
C ALA A 29 -0.18 6.26 -1.64
N HIS A 30 -0.96 5.19 -1.66
CA HIS A 30 -2.31 5.15 -1.13
C HIS A 30 -2.46 3.95 -0.22
N CYS A 31 -3.27 4.09 0.83
CA CYS A 31 -3.64 3.01 1.72
C CYS A 31 -5.13 2.73 1.58
N ILE A 32 -5.52 1.47 1.77
CA ILE A 32 -6.93 1.09 1.79
C ILE A 32 -7.71 1.70 2.97
N CYS A 33 -7.02 2.21 4.00
CA CYS A 33 -7.64 2.97 5.09
C CYS A 33 -8.11 4.38 4.66
N GLY A 34 -7.83 4.80 3.43
CA GLY A 34 -8.15 6.12 2.89
C GLY A 34 -7.01 7.13 2.94
N TRP A 35 -5.87 6.78 3.56
CA TRP A 35 -4.68 7.62 3.58
C TRP A 35 -4.02 7.71 2.21
N ARG A 36 -3.48 8.89 1.90
CA ARG A 36 -2.76 9.18 0.65
C ARG A 36 -1.48 9.92 0.97
N GLY A 37 -0.37 9.33 0.57
CA GLY A 37 0.95 9.93 0.71
C GLY A 37 1.20 11.06 -0.29
N PRO A 38 2.18 11.93 -0.02
CA PRO A 38 2.57 13.01 -0.91
C PRO A 38 3.11 12.52 -2.27
N ALA A 39 3.01 13.36 -3.29
CA ALA A 39 3.61 13.12 -4.59
C ALA A 39 5.14 13.21 -4.55
N ARG A 40 5.82 12.06 -4.66
CA ARG A 40 7.28 11.96 -4.71
C ARG A 40 7.75 11.64 -6.13
N ARG A 41 8.87 12.20 -6.58
CA ARG A 41 9.50 11.75 -7.84
C ARG A 41 10.21 10.41 -7.69
N ALA A 42 10.80 10.16 -6.51
CA ALA A 42 11.48 8.92 -6.20
C ALA A 42 10.50 7.86 -5.73
N ARG A 43 10.40 6.74 -6.46
CA ARG A 43 9.57 5.59 -6.07
C ARG A 43 9.97 5.01 -4.73
N SER A 44 11.27 4.93 -4.45
CA SER A 44 11.80 4.47 -3.16
C SER A 44 11.29 5.34 -2.01
N GLN A 45 11.23 6.66 -2.20
CA GLN A 45 10.70 7.57 -1.19
C GLN A 45 9.19 7.38 -0.98
N ALA A 46 8.41 7.21 -2.05
CA ALA A 46 6.97 6.92 -1.96
C ALA A 46 6.71 5.57 -1.27
N ARG A 47 7.54 4.57 -1.54
CA ARG A 47 7.47 3.25 -0.90
C ARG A 47 7.80 3.32 0.59
N THR A 48 8.85 4.04 0.98
CA THR A 48 9.18 4.25 2.40
C THR A 48 8.05 4.95 3.16
N ASP A 49 7.37 5.91 2.53
CA ASP A 49 6.21 6.59 3.10
C ASP A 49 5.03 5.63 3.30
N ALA A 50 4.75 4.79 2.30
CA ALA A 50 3.80 3.67 2.39
C ALA A 50 4.16 2.65 3.49
N GLU A 51 5.42 2.25 3.59
CA GLU A 51 5.90 1.29 4.60
C GLU A 51 5.78 1.86 6.01
N LYS A 52 6.13 3.14 6.20
CA LYS A 52 5.95 3.85 7.46
C LYS A 52 4.48 3.90 7.87
N HIS A 53 3.58 4.19 6.93
CA HIS A 53 2.14 4.19 7.21
C HIS A 53 1.56 2.79 7.46
N ALA A 54 2.09 1.76 6.82
CA ALA A 54 1.65 0.39 7.07
C ALA A 54 2.08 -0.15 8.44
N THR A 55 3.11 0.46 9.04
CA THR A 55 3.74 -0.02 10.29
C THR A 55 3.37 0.82 11.52
N GLY A 56 2.86 2.04 11.34
CA GLY A 56 2.56 3.00 12.42
C GLY A 56 1.08 3.25 12.59
#